data_AF-A7I0H4-F1
#
_entry.id   AF-A7I0H4-F1
#
_cell.length_a   1.000
_cell.length_b   1.000
_cell.length_c   1.000
_cell.angle_alpha   90.00
_cell.angle_beta   90.00
_cell.angle_gamma   90.00
#
_symmetry.space_group_name_H-M   'P 1'
#
loop_
_entity.id
_entity.type
_entity.pdbx_description
1 polymer ?
#
loop_
_entity_poly.entity_id
_entity_poly.type
_entity_poly.pdbx_seq_one_letter_code
_entity_poly.pdbx_strand_id
1 'polypeptide(L)'
;MQKINRLIGENKLDEALDLALDKLDKLNFDFKRFAGEISPEILEILRLISIIYYSKKEIMNSTEILLKTNNLTKQKFKNEPEIYAEIYADINNDLALNFKILKDYASALKFFEISSFVKKNLGADFIGEYAASLSEIAEIYAIKKDYKKACETYEKILEICKRNFNQNQTDWAEFYAQNLFYHSVAMFYNGAEFKNFLNKSIEISKNFKLSTAKQEKFLEFLKVQK
;
A
#
# COMPACT_ATOMS: atom_id res chain seq x y z
N MET A 1 14.14 5.41 -16.05
CA MET A 1 13.14 5.55 -14.96
C MET A 1 13.37 6.78 -14.09
N GLN A 2 14.59 7.03 -13.58
CA GLN A 2 14.90 8.18 -12.70
C GLN A 2 14.39 9.55 -13.17
N LYS A 3 14.54 9.89 -14.47
CA LYS A 3 14.06 11.17 -15.00
C LYS A 3 12.52 11.31 -14.96
N ILE A 4 11.78 10.22 -15.22
CA ILE A 4 10.31 10.23 -15.14
C ILE A 4 9.88 10.45 -13.68
N ASN A 5 10.45 9.70 -12.73
CA ASN A 5 10.15 9.86 -11.30
C ASN A 5 10.46 11.27 -10.79
N ARG A 6 11.55 11.87 -11.26
CA ARG A 6 11.88 13.26 -10.95
C ARG A 6 10.81 14.23 -11.47
N LEU A 7 10.37 14.07 -12.72
CA LEU A 7 9.31 14.92 -13.29
C LEU A 7 7.98 14.76 -12.54
N ILE A 8 7.63 13.54 -12.13
CA ILE A 8 6.46 13.28 -11.27
C ILE A 8 6.61 14.04 -9.94
N GLY A 9 7.76 13.95 -9.28
CA GLY A 9 8.04 14.68 -8.04
C GLY A 9 8.03 16.21 -8.18
N GLU A 10 8.43 16.73 -9.35
CA GLU A 10 8.33 18.16 -9.71
C GLU A 10 6.92 18.57 -10.19
N ASN A 11 5.95 17.64 -10.17
CA ASN A 11 4.58 17.83 -10.67
C ASN A 11 4.50 18.24 -12.16
N LYS A 12 5.51 17.89 -12.96
CA LYS A 12 5.56 18.08 -14.42
C LYS A 12 4.98 16.85 -15.13
N LEU A 13 3.69 16.61 -14.89
CA LEU A 13 3.03 15.35 -15.23
C LEU A 13 2.88 15.10 -16.74
N ASP A 14 2.72 16.15 -17.55
CA ASP A 14 2.65 16.03 -19.01
C ASP A 14 4.03 15.68 -19.60
N GLU A 15 5.10 16.37 -19.18
CA GLU A 15 6.47 16.04 -19.58
C GLU A 15 6.87 14.62 -19.15
N ALA A 16 6.43 14.19 -17.96
CA ALA A 16 6.65 12.82 -17.49
C ALA A 16 5.94 11.79 -18.38
N LEU A 17 4.72 12.09 -18.81
CA LEU A 17 3.92 11.23 -19.68
C LEU A 17 4.56 11.13 -21.08
N ASP A 18 4.91 12.26 -21.68
CA ASP A 18 5.56 12.30 -23.00
C ASP A 18 6.86 11.49 -23.00
N LEU A 19 7.68 11.64 -21.95
CA LEU A 19 8.92 10.88 -21.80
C LEU A 19 8.68 9.38 -21.57
N ALA A 20 7.61 9.01 -20.85
CA ALA A 20 7.26 7.61 -20.65
C ALA A 20 6.80 6.95 -21.95
N LEU A 21 5.98 7.65 -22.75
CA LEU A 21 5.51 7.18 -24.05
C LEU A 21 6.66 7.06 -25.06
N ASP A 22 7.54 8.07 -25.16
CA ASP A 22 8.75 8.01 -26.01
C ASP A 22 9.65 6.83 -25.65
N LYS A 23 9.73 6.47 -24.36
CA LYS A 23 10.47 5.28 -23.92
C LYS A 23 9.81 3.97 -24.35
N LEU A 24 8.48 3.87 -24.30
CA LEU A 24 7.78 2.69 -24.82
C LEU A 24 7.98 2.55 -26.33
N ASP A 25 7.90 3.65 -27.07
CA ASP A 25 8.12 3.66 -28.52
C ASP A 25 9.54 3.20 -28.87
N LYS A 26 10.56 3.66 -28.15
CA LYS A 26 11.97 3.21 -28.30
C LYS A 26 12.17 1.73 -27.97
N LEU A 27 11.30 1.16 -27.14
CA LEU A 27 11.28 -0.26 -26.80
C LEU A 27 10.35 -1.06 -27.74
N ASN A 28 9.83 -0.44 -28.81
CA ASN A 28 8.88 -1.03 -29.76
C ASN A 28 7.61 -1.60 -29.10
N PHE A 29 7.15 -0.96 -28.02
CA PHE A 29 5.92 -1.33 -27.33
C PHE A 29 4.77 -0.40 -27.73
N ASP A 30 3.74 -0.94 -28.39
CA ASP A 30 2.52 -0.21 -28.73
C ASP A 30 1.65 -0.04 -27.48
N PHE A 31 1.75 1.14 -26.85
CA PHE A 31 0.98 1.47 -25.66
C PHE A 31 -0.53 1.41 -25.87
N LYS A 32 -1.03 1.80 -27.05
CA LYS A 32 -2.48 1.83 -27.33
C LYS A 32 -3.05 0.41 -27.39
N ARG A 33 -2.30 -0.52 -27.97
CA ARG A 33 -2.70 -1.93 -28.08
C ARG A 33 -2.21 -2.81 -26.94
N PHE A 34 -1.34 -2.28 -26.06
CA PHE A 34 -0.62 -3.05 -25.03
C PHE A 34 0.10 -4.25 -25.65
N ALA A 35 0.78 -4.02 -26.77
CA ALA A 35 1.36 -5.06 -27.60
C ALA A 35 2.86 -4.81 -27.86
N GLY A 36 3.65 -5.87 -27.72
CA GLY A 36 5.10 -5.82 -27.86
C GLY A 36 5.74 -6.92 -27.02
N GLU A 37 7.06 -6.95 -27.01
CA GLU A 37 7.80 -7.82 -26.10
C GLU A 37 7.59 -7.35 -24.66
N ILE A 38 7.26 -8.25 -23.74
CA ILE A 38 7.04 -7.90 -22.33
C ILE A 38 8.33 -8.13 -21.55
N SER A 39 8.87 -7.06 -20.96
CA SER A 39 10.02 -7.05 -20.06
C SER A 39 9.70 -6.30 -18.76
N PRO A 40 10.49 -6.52 -17.68
CA PRO A 40 10.34 -5.74 -16.45
C PRO A 40 10.41 -4.22 -16.67
N GLU A 41 11.25 -3.74 -17.59
CA GLU A 41 11.35 -2.30 -17.89
C GLU A 41 10.05 -1.74 -18.48
N ILE A 42 9.42 -2.46 -19.41
CA ILE A 42 8.14 -2.04 -20.00
C ILE A 42 7.04 -2.01 -18.95
N LEU A 43 6.96 -3.04 -18.10
CA LEU A 43 5.96 -3.10 -17.03
C LEU A 43 6.12 -1.95 -16.04
N GLU A 44 7.35 -1.60 -15.69
CA GLU A 44 7.64 -0.46 -14.82
C GLU A 44 7.28 0.87 -15.50
N ILE A 45 7.52 1.04 -16.81
CA ILE A 45 7.07 2.23 -17.54
C ILE A 45 5.55 2.33 -17.53
N LEU A 46 4.83 1.24 -17.79
CA LEU A 46 3.37 1.21 -17.75
C LEU A 46 2.83 1.56 -16.36
N ARG A 47 3.50 1.06 -15.30
CA ARG A 47 3.20 1.42 -13.93
C ARG A 47 3.44 2.91 -13.67
N LEU A 48 4.57 3.48 -14.12
CA LEU A 48 4.81 4.92 -13.99
C LEU A 48 3.76 5.77 -14.71
N ILE A 49 3.32 5.36 -15.91
CA ILE A 49 2.23 6.02 -16.62
C ILE A 49 0.95 6.00 -15.75
N SER A 50 0.65 4.89 -15.09
CA SER A 50 -0.48 4.83 -14.16
C SER A 50 -0.34 5.76 -12.96
N ILE A 51 0.88 5.94 -12.42
CA ILE A 51 1.19 6.87 -11.32
C ILE A 51 1.01 8.33 -11.80
N ILE A 52 1.38 8.63 -13.04
CA ILE A 52 1.14 9.93 -13.65
C ILE A 52 -0.37 10.23 -13.71
N TYR A 53 -1.18 9.32 -14.24
CA TYR A 53 -2.64 9.49 -14.28
C TYR A 53 -3.25 9.58 -12.87
N TYR A 54 -2.75 8.79 -11.91
CA TYR A 54 -3.14 8.90 -10.51
C TYR A 54 -2.88 10.31 -9.97
N SER A 55 -1.69 10.87 -10.26
CA SER A 55 -1.27 12.20 -9.81
C SER A 55 -2.09 13.32 -10.46
N LYS A 56 -2.55 13.12 -11.70
CA LYS A 56 -3.54 13.98 -12.38
C LYS A 56 -4.96 13.85 -11.81
N LYS A 57 -5.19 12.97 -10.83
CA LYS A 57 -6.50 12.59 -10.27
C LYS A 57 -7.41 11.87 -11.28
N GLU A 58 -6.85 11.34 -12.35
CA GLU A 58 -7.53 10.53 -13.35
C GLU A 58 -7.51 9.05 -12.95
N ILE A 59 -8.15 8.75 -11.81
CA ILE A 59 -8.06 7.43 -11.17
C ILE A 59 -8.57 6.30 -12.08
N MET A 60 -9.61 6.55 -12.89
CA MET A 60 -10.12 5.54 -13.83
C MET A 60 -9.10 5.18 -14.91
N ASN A 61 -8.39 6.17 -15.48
CA ASN A 61 -7.36 5.95 -16.49
C ASN A 61 -6.18 5.17 -15.90
N SER A 62 -5.73 5.56 -14.69
CA SER A 62 -4.71 4.83 -13.94
C SER A 62 -5.11 3.36 -13.71
N THR A 63 -6.33 3.11 -13.26
CA THR A 63 -6.86 1.75 -13.03
C THR A 63 -6.94 0.94 -14.31
N GLU A 64 -7.41 1.52 -15.41
CA GLU A 64 -7.50 0.80 -16.69
C GLU A 64 -6.11 0.34 -17.17
N ILE A 65 -5.12 1.23 -17.09
CA ILE A 65 -3.73 0.91 -17.43
C ILE A 65 -3.21 -0.20 -16.53
N LEU A 66 -3.36 -0.06 -15.21
CA LEU A 66 -2.89 -1.08 -14.27
C LEU A 66 -3.57 -2.44 -14.47
N LEU A 67 -4.87 -2.49 -14.80
CA LEU A 67 -5.56 -3.76 -15.07
C LEU A 67 -4.99 -4.45 -16.32
N LYS A 68 -4.74 -3.68 -17.39
CA LYS A 68 -4.10 -4.19 -18.61
C LYS A 68 -2.67 -4.65 -18.33
N THR A 69 -1.87 -3.86 -17.62
CA THR A 69 -0.51 -4.22 -17.21
C THR A 69 -0.49 -5.46 -16.32
N ASN A 70 -1.40 -5.57 -15.34
CA ASN A 70 -1.50 -6.74 -14.46
C ASN A 70 -1.81 -8.03 -15.22
N ASN A 71 -2.63 -7.96 -16.28
CA ASN A 71 -2.90 -9.14 -17.12
C ASN A 71 -1.65 -9.64 -17.86
N LEU A 72 -0.76 -8.73 -18.28
CA LEU A 72 0.53 -9.07 -18.88
C LEU A 72 1.48 -9.65 -17.83
N THR A 73 1.64 -8.94 -16.70
CA THR A 73 2.55 -9.34 -15.62
C THR A 73 2.14 -10.67 -14.99
N LYS A 74 0.85 -10.94 -14.81
CA LYS A 74 0.36 -12.20 -14.24
C LYS A 74 0.81 -13.42 -15.06
N GLN A 75 0.80 -13.31 -16.38
CA GLN A 75 1.24 -14.39 -17.27
C GLN A 75 2.74 -14.61 -17.15
N LYS A 76 3.53 -13.54 -17.12
CA LYS A 76 4.98 -13.58 -16.92
C LYS A 76 5.37 -14.15 -15.56
N PHE A 77 4.75 -13.67 -14.49
CA PHE A 77 4.94 -14.17 -13.12
C PHE A 77 4.66 -15.67 -12.98
N LYS A 78 3.68 -16.22 -13.70
CA LYS A 78 3.40 -17.67 -13.65
C LYS A 78 4.55 -18.50 -14.20
N ASN A 79 5.28 -17.99 -15.18
CA ASN A 79 6.34 -18.73 -15.88
C ASN A 79 7.74 -18.43 -15.31
N GLU A 80 7.96 -17.20 -14.87
CA GLU A 80 9.26 -16.66 -14.42
C GLU A 80 9.07 -15.87 -13.10
N PRO A 81 8.59 -16.50 -12.02
CA PRO A 81 8.21 -15.81 -10.79
C PRO A 81 9.37 -15.03 -10.16
N GLU A 82 10.60 -15.53 -10.24
CA GLU A 82 11.81 -14.90 -9.71
C GLU A 82 12.13 -13.55 -10.36
N ILE A 83 11.71 -13.33 -11.61
CA ILE A 83 11.92 -12.06 -12.34
C ILE A 83 10.74 -11.11 -12.11
N TYR A 84 9.52 -11.63 -12.09
CA TYR A 84 8.31 -10.79 -12.16
C TYR A 84 7.55 -10.65 -10.83
N ALA A 85 7.95 -11.34 -9.76
CA ALA A 85 7.24 -11.30 -8.48
C ALA A 85 7.13 -9.88 -7.90
N GLU A 86 8.21 -9.11 -7.88
CA GLU A 86 8.22 -7.76 -7.32
C GLU A 86 7.27 -6.82 -8.08
N ILE A 87 7.46 -6.70 -9.39
CA ILE A 87 6.60 -5.84 -10.23
C ILE A 87 5.13 -6.31 -10.22
N TYR A 88 4.89 -7.63 -10.12
CA TYR A 88 3.54 -8.15 -9.95
C TYR A 88 2.93 -7.72 -8.62
N ALA A 89 3.66 -7.80 -7.51
CA ALA A 89 3.19 -7.35 -6.21
C ALA A 89 2.89 -5.86 -6.21
N ASP A 90 3.74 -5.05 -6.83
CA ASP A 90 3.61 -3.59 -6.91
C ASP A 90 2.41 -3.15 -7.74
N ILE A 91 2.19 -3.74 -8.92
CA ILE A 91 1.02 -3.45 -9.75
C ILE A 91 -0.28 -3.80 -9.00
N ASN A 92 -0.31 -4.94 -8.27
CA ASN A 92 -1.49 -5.30 -7.48
C ASN A 92 -1.68 -4.35 -6.28
N ASN A 93 -0.61 -3.85 -5.67
CA ASN A 93 -0.71 -2.82 -4.63
C ASN A 93 -1.36 -1.53 -5.17
N ASP A 94 -0.89 -1.06 -6.34
CA ASP A 94 -1.38 0.19 -6.92
C ASP A 94 -2.85 0.05 -7.40
N LEU A 95 -3.23 -1.11 -7.94
CA LEU A 95 -4.63 -1.42 -8.22
C LEU A 95 -5.48 -1.34 -6.96
N ALA A 96 -5.00 -1.91 -5.85
CA ALA A 96 -5.72 -1.93 -4.60
C ALA A 96 -5.95 -0.50 -4.05
N LEU A 97 -4.92 0.35 -4.12
CA LEU A 97 -5.01 1.77 -3.74
C LEU A 97 -6.03 2.52 -4.62
N ASN A 98 -6.00 2.32 -5.94
CA ASN A 98 -6.96 2.94 -6.85
C ASN A 98 -8.41 2.51 -6.52
N PHE A 99 -8.64 1.20 -6.30
CA PHE A 99 -9.96 0.71 -5.94
C PHE A 99 -10.42 1.22 -4.56
N LYS A 100 -9.50 1.38 -3.59
CA LYS A 100 -9.80 2.01 -2.30
C LYS A 100 -10.30 3.44 -2.47
N ILE A 101 -9.67 4.24 -3.35
CA ILE A 101 -10.11 5.62 -3.67
C ILE A 101 -11.47 5.63 -4.37
N LEU A 102 -11.68 4.68 -5.30
CA LEU A 102 -12.98 4.47 -5.96
C LEU A 102 -14.05 3.88 -5.02
N LYS A 103 -13.69 3.59 -3.76
CA LYS A 103 -14.55 2.96 -2.73
C LYS A 103 -15.05 1.57 -3.10
N ASP A 104 -14.44 0.92 -4.10
CA ASP A 104 -14.62 -0.50 -4.36
C ASP A 104 -13.71 -1.31 -3.43
N TYR A 105 -14.15 -1.40 -2.18
CA TYR A 105 -13.40 -2.08 -1.13
C TYR A 105 -13.27 -3.59 -1.38
N ALA A 106 -14.15 -4.21 -2.17
CA ALA A 106 -14.06 -5.63 -2.48
C ALA A 106 -12.89 -5.90 -3.44
N SER A 107 -12.77 -5.10 -4.49
CA SER A 107 -11.62 -5.16 -5.40
C SER A 107 -10.33 -4.76 -4.68
N ALA A 108 -10.36 -3.71 -3.86
CA ALA A 108 -9.19 -3.29 -3.07
C ALA A 108 -8.66 -4.40 -2.17
N LEU A 109 -9.52 -5.07 -1.40
CA LEU A 109 -9.12 -6.22 -0.56
C LEU A 109 -8.47 -7.32 -1.39
N LYS A 110 -9.11 -7.73 -2.49
CA LYS A 110 -8.59 -8.79 -3.37
C LYS A 110 -7.17 -8.47 -3.86
N PHE A 111 -6.93 -7.24 -4.29
CA PHE A 111 -5.63 -6.85 -4.84
C PHE A 111 -4.56 -6.66 -3.76
N PHE A 112 -4.91 -6.13 -2.57
CA PHE A 112 -4.00 -6.11 -1.44
C PHE A 112 -3.63 -7.51 -0.96
N GLU A 113 -4.58 -8.46 -0.94
CA GLU A 113 -4.32 -9.86 -0.57
C GLU A 113 -3.31 -10.51 -1.53
N ILE A 114 -3.43 -10.26 -2.83
CA ILE A 114 -2.45 -10.73 -3.84
C ILE A 114 -1.08 -10.11 -3.58
N SER A 115 -1.00 -8.77 -3.45
CA SER A 115 0.27 -8.07 -3.22
C SER A 115 0.95 -8.55 -1.93
N SER A 116 0.18 -8.65 -0.86
CA SER A 116 0.62 -9.10 0.47
C SER A 116 1.15 -10.53 0.42
N PHE A 117 0.45 -11.44 -0.28
CA PHE A 117 0.92 -12.82 -0.46
C PHE A 117 2.25 -12.89 -1.20
N VAL A 118 2.41 -12.12 -2.28
CA VAL A 118 3.66 -12.15 -3.06
C VAL A 118 4.82 -11.54 -2.26
N LYS A 119 4.62 -10.36 -1.65
CA LYS A 119 5.62 -9.69 -0.80
C LYS A 119 6.09 -10.56 0.36
N LYS A 120 5.17 -11.29 1.00
CA LYS A 120 5.52 -12.25 2.05
C LYS A 120 6.48 -13.35 1.56
N ASN A 121 6.30 -13.82 0.32
CA ASN A 121 7.12 -14.89 -0.25
C ASN A 121 8.43 -14.38 -0.88
N LEU A 122 8.56 -13.08 -1.14
CA LEU A 122 9.82 -12.46 -1.59
C LEU A 122 10.88 -12.39 -0.49
N GLY A 123 10.49 -12.43 0.77
CA GLY A 123 11.40 -12.60 1.90
C GLY A 123 11.54 -11.36 2.79
N ALA A 124 12.63 -11.32 3.55
CA ALA A 124 12.82 -10.37 4.65
C ALA A 124 12.87 -8.91 4.19
N ASP A 125 13.42 -8.64 3.01
CA ASP A 125 13.56 -7.29 2.46
C ASP A 125 12.20 -6.63 2.17
N PHE A 126 11.13 -7.44 2.00
CA PHE A 126 9.77 -6.99 1.71
C PHE A 126 8.84 -7.00 2.93
N ILE A 127 9.39 -7.20 4.13
CA ILE A 127 8.57 -7.34 5.35
C ILE A 127 7.81 -6.04 5.68
N GLY A 128 8.39 -4.88 5.36
CA GLY A 128 7.76 -3.57 5.54
C GLY A 128 6.54 -3.40 4.64
N GLU A 129 6.70 -3.71 3.36
CA GLU A 129 5.67 -3.60 2.33
C GLU A 129 4.56 -4.64 2.54
N TYR A 130 4.92 -5.84 3.00
CA TYR A 130 3.96 -6.84 3.45
C TYR A 130 3.10 -6.32 4.62
N ALA A 131 3.74 -5.74 5.65
CA ALA A 131 3.05 -5.18 6.80
C ALA A 131 2.18 -3.96 6.43
N ALA A 132 2.66 -3.11 5.54
CA ALA A 132 1.88 -1.98 5.01
C ALA A 132 0.61 -2.46 4.27
N SER A 133 0.74 -3.49 3.42
CA SER A 133 -0.42 -4.08 2.73
C SER A 133 -1.45 -4.66 3.70
N LEU A 134 -1.00 -5.28 4.79
CA LEU A 134 -1.90 -5.75 5.86
C LEU A 134 -2.60 -4.60 6.58
N SER A 135 -1.91 -3.47 6.79
CA SER A 135 -2.49 -2.28 7.42
C SER A 135 -3.64 -1.72 6.60
N GLU A 136 -3.45 -1.65 5.27
CA GLU A 136 -4.49 -1.27 4.32
C GLU A 136 -5.71 -2.21 4.36
N ILE A 137 -5.47 -3.52 4.44
CA ILE A 137 -6.53 -4.53 4.60
C ILE A 137 -7.30 -4.32 5.91
N ALA A 138 -6.59 -4.10 7.03
CA ALA A 138 -7.21 -3.88 8.34
C ALA A 138 -8.04 -2.59 8.36
N GLU A 139 -7.56 -1.53 7.72
CA GLU A 139 -8.30 -0.27 7.57
C GLU A 139 -9.57 -0.48 6.75
N ILE A 140 -9.52 -1.22 5.64
CA ILE A 140 -10.71 -1.51 4.84
C ILE A 140 -11.75 -2.29 5.67
N TYR A 141 -11.32 -3.28 6.46
CA TYR A 141 -12.24 -3.97 7.37
C TYR A 141 -12.88 -3.02 8.39
N ALA A 142 -12.10 -2.09 8.97
CA ALA A 142 -12.62 -1.08 9.89
C ALA A 142 -13.61 -0.11 9.21
N ILE A 143 -13.35 0.33 7.97
CA ILE A 143 -14.27 1.15 7.17
C ILE A 143 -15.59 0.41 6.93
N LYS A 144 -15.51 -0.89 6.65
CA LYS A 144 -16.68 -1.78 6.50
C LYS A 144 -17.34 -2.15 7.83
N LYS A 145 -16.83 -1.64 8.96
CA LYS A 145 -17.27 -1.94 10.34
C LYS A 145 -17.13 -3.42 10.73
N ASP A 146 -16.32 -4.19 10.01
CA ASP A 146 -15.93 -5.54 10.40
C ASP A 146 -14.74 -5.45 11.37
N TYR A 147 -15.01 -4.91 12.56
CA TYR A 147 -13.98 -4.63 13.55
C TYR A 147 -13.31 -5.91 14.06
N LYS A 148 -14.00 -7.06 14.02
CA LYS A 148 -13.42 -8.36 14.33
C LYS A 148 -12.28 -8.69 13.37
N LYS A 149 -12.52 -8.66 12.05
CA LYS A 149 -11.44 -8.91 11.07
C LYS A 149 -10.36 -7.85 11.08
N ALA A 150 -10.73 -6.58 11.35
CA ALA A 150 -9.75 -5.52 11.51
C ALA A 150 -8.79 -5.83 12.68
N CYS A 151 -9.31 -6.23 13.85
CA CYS A 151 -8.51 -6.63 15.01
C CYS A 151 -7.59 -7.82 14.68
N GLU A 152 -8.13 -8.91 14.12
CA GLU A 152 -7.35 -10.10 13.73
C GLU A 152 -6.22 -9.75 12.74
N THR A 153 -6.45 -8.78 11.85
CA THR A 153 -5.44 -8.33 10.89
C THR A 153 -4.40 -7.43 11.57
N TYR A 154 -4.81 -6.51 12.43
CA TYR A 154 -3.90 -5.68 13.21
C TYR A 154 -3.00 -6.51 14.12
N GLU A 155 -3.51 -7.57 14.76
CA GLU A 155 -2.69 -8.46 15.60
C GLU A 155 -1.50 -9.05 14.82
N LYS A 156 -1.72 -9.49 13.57
CA LYS A 156 -0.65 -9.96 12.68
C LYS A 156 0.39 -8.87 12.40
N ILE A 157 -0.06 -7.63 12.17
CA ILE A 157 0.83 -6.48 11.94
C ILE A 157 1.64 -6.18 13.21
N LEU A 158 1.01 -6.19 14.38
CA LEU A 158 1.67 -5.90 15.65
C LEU A 158 2.74 -6.94 16.00
N GLU A 159 2.55 -8.21 15.62
CA GLU A 159 3.61 -9.23 15.74
C GLU A 159 4.83 -8.89 14.88
N ILE A 160 4.62 -8.48 13.63
CA ILE A 160 5.70 -8.06 12.72
C ILE A 160 6.39 -6.82 13.27
N CYS A 161 5.63 -5.79 13.62
CA CYS A 161 6.17 -4.55 14.18
C CYS A 161 6.97 -4.82 15.45
N LYS A 162 6.46 -5.65 16.38
CA LYS A 162 7.16 -5.97 17.63
C LYS A 162 8.52 -6.62 17.39
N ARG A 163 8.60 -7.58 16.46
CA ARG A 163 9.87 -8.26 16.13
C ARG A 163 10.88 -7.29 15.52
N ASN A 164 10.45 -6.50 14.55
CA ASN A 164 11.35 -5.59 13.83
C ASN A 164 11.72 -4.34 14.63
N PHE A 165 10.81 -3.82 15.46
CA PHE A 165 11.09 -2.72 16.38
C PHE A 165 12.20 -3.10 17.37
N ASN A 166 12.25 -4.35 17.84
CA ASN A 166 13.34 -4.78 18.71
C ASN A 166 14.71 -4.83 18.02
N GLN A 167 14.75 -4.94 16.69
CA GLN A 167 15.98 -5.00 15.90
C GLN A 167 16.39 -3.61 15.39
N ASN A 168 15.42 -2.78 15.03
CA ASN A 168 15.62 -1.43 14.52
C ASN A 168 14.45 -0.54 14.96
N GLN A 169 14.62 0.09 16.12
CA GLN A 169 13.54 0.86 16.74
C GLN A 169 13.16 2.10 15.93
N THR A 170 14.15 2.80 15.38
CA THR A 170 13.95 4.08 14.67
C THR A 170 13.05 3.89 13.45
N ASP A 171 13.31 2.87 12.64
CA ASP A 171 12.57 2.67 11.38
C ASP A 171 11.15 2.14 11.61
N TRP A 172 10.90 1.46 12.73
CA TRP A 172 9.61 0.84 13.04
C TRP A 172 8.77 1.62 14.04
N ALA A 173 9.31 2.63 14.72
CA ALA A 173 8.62 3.36 15.80
C ALA A 173 7.28 3.94 15.34
N GLU A 174 7.30 4.70 14.24
CA GLU A 174 6.10 5.37 13.73
C GLU A 174 5.06 4.38 13.25
N PHE A 175 5.45 3.44 12.40
CA PHE A 175 4.54 2.42 11.88
C PHE A 175 3.95 1.54 12.99
N TYR A 176 4.75 1.18 14.00
CA TYR A 176 4.26 0.41 15.14
C TYR A 176 3.30 1.21 16.02
N ALA A 177 3.65 2.45 16.36
CA ALA A 177 2.79 3.33 17.14
C ALA A 177 1.44 3.58 16.43
N GLN A 178 1.47 3.79 15.11
CA GLN A 178 0.29 3.98 14.29
C GLN A 178 -0.62 2.74 14.30
N ASN A 179 -0.07 1.54 14.07
CA ASN A 179 -0.86 0.32 14.05
C ASN A 179 -1.36 -0.07 15.46
N LEU A 180 -0.62 0.23 16.53
CA LEU A 180 -1.12 0.10 17.91
C LEU A 180 -2.34 0.99 18.15
N PHE A 181 -2.29 2.24 17.67
CA PHE A 181 -3.41 3.17 17.77
C PHE A 181 -4.63 2.64 17.01
N TYR A 182 -4.50 2.29 15.74
CA TYR A 182 -5.65 1.83 14.96
C TYR A 182 -6.20 0.49 15.45
N HIS A 183 -5.35 -0.42 15.93
CA HIS A 183 -5.80 -1.61 16.63
C HIS A 183 -6.65 -1.26 17.85
N SER A 184 -6.20 -0.32 18.69
CA SER A 184 -6.98 0.12 19.85
C SER A 184 -8.34 0.72 19.48
N VAL A 185 -8.42 1.47 18.37
CA VAL A 185 -9.68 2.01 17.87
C VAL A 185 -10.60 0.88 17.39
N ALA A 186 -10.07 -0.09 16.64
CA ALA A 186 -10.85 -1.25 16.20
C ALA A 186 -11.36 -2.08 17.40
N MET A 187 -10.52 -2.30 18.41
CA MET A 187 -10.90 -2.99 19.64
C MET A 187 -12.00 -2.26 20.40
N PHE A 188 -11.92 -0.93 20.52
CA PHE A 188 -12.97 -0.12 21.13
C PHE A 188 -14.33 -0.34 20.45
N TYR A 189 -14.38 -0.25 19.12
CA TYR A 189 -15.62 -0.51 18.38
C TYR A 189 -16.06 -1.97 18.39
N ASN A 190 -15.13 -2.91 18.59
CA ASN A 190 -15.43 -4.32 18.80
C ASN A 190 -15.87 -4.66 20.24
N GLY A 191 -15.95 -3.68 21.15
CA GLY A 191 -16.30 -3.90 22.55
C GLY A 191 -15.23 -4.62 23.37
N ALA A 192 -13.97 -4.58 22.93
CA ALA A 192 -12.83 -5.22 23.59
C ALA A 192 -11.97 -4.21 24.39
N GLU A 193 -11.18 -4.72 25.33
CA GLU A 193 -10.29 -3.90 26.16
C GLU A 193 -9.14 -3.31 25.31
N PHE A 194 -9.18 -2.01 25.04
CA PHE A 194 -8.30 -1.36 24.07
C PHE A 194 -7.22 -0.45 24.69
N LYS A 195 -7.39 -0.04 25.95
CA LYS A 195 -6.59 1.03 26.58
C LYS A 195 -5.10 0.71 26.63
N ASN A 196 -4.73 -0.55 26.81
CA ASN A 196 -3.34 -0.99 26.84
C ASN A 196 -2.62 -0.65 25.52
N PHE A 197 -3.27 -0.92 24.38
CA PHE A 197 -2.70 -0.64 23.07
C PHE A 197 -2.64 0.87 22.78
N LEU A 198 -3.67 1.62 23.17
CA LEU A 198 -3.68 3.09 23.05
C LEU A 198 -2.54 3.72 23.85
N ASN A 199 -2.38 3.32 25.12
CA ASN A 199 -1.32 3.83 25.99
C ASN A 199 0.07 3.51 25.42
N LYS A 200 0.28 2.29 24.93
CA LYS A 200 1.54 1.90 24.30
C LYS A 200 1.84 2.69 23.02
N SER A 201 0.81 2.97 22.21
CA SER A 201 0.96 3.85 21.04
C SER A 201 1.44 5.25 21.43
N ILE A 202 0.85 5.84 22.48
CA ILE A 202 1.24 7.16 23.00
C ILE A 202 2.68 7.12 23.54
N GLU A 203 3.03 6.08 24.29
CA GLU A 203 4.36 5.91 24.87
C GLU A 203 5.44 5.87 23.79
N ILE A 204 5.30 5.00 22.78
CA ILE A 204 6.24 4.93 21.66
C ILE A 204 6.29 6.28 20.93
N SER A 205 5.14 6.90 20.67
CA SER A 205 5.09 8.20 19.98
C SER A 205 5.89 9.27 20.74
N LYS A 206 5.73 9.35 22.07
CA LYS A 206 6.46 10.31 22.91
C LYS A 206 7.96 10.02 22.96
N ASN A 207 8.36 8.76 23.11
CA ASN A 207 9.76 8.35 23.17
C ASN A 207 10.53 8.73 21.89
N PHE A 208 9.85 8.68 20.74
CA PHE A 208 10.43 8.99 19.43
C PHE A 208 10.07 10.40 18.91
N LYS A 209 9.50 11.27 19.76
CA LYS A 209 9.08 12.64 19.40
C LYS A 209 8.13 12.70 18.19
N LEU A 210 7.30 11.68 18.03
CA LEU A 210 6.26 11.59 17.00
C LEU A 210 4.98 12.31 17.47
N SER A 211 4.11 12.67 16.52
CA SER A 211 2.84 13.32 16.83
C SER A 211 1.87 12.38 17.57
N THR A 212 1.26 12.88 18.65
CA THR A 212 0.21 12.19 19.43
C THR A 212 -1.20 12.69 19.12
N ALA A 213 -1.37 13.53 18.10
CA ALA A 213 -2.62 14.25 17.84
C ALA A 213 -3.81 13.32 17.56
N LYS A 214 -3.59 12.17 16.89
CA LYS A 214 -4.66 11.18 16.63
C LYS A 214 -5.12 10.51 17.92
N GLN A 215 -4.18 10.12 18.77
CA GLN A 215 -4.42 9.49 20.06
C GLN A 215 -5.16 10.46 21.00
N GLU A 216 -4.74 11.73 21.05
CA GLU A 216 -5.36 12.77 21.87
C GLU A 216 -6.80 13.05 21.46
N LYS A 217 -7.05 13.22 20.16
CA LYS A 217 -8.42 13.38 19.63
C LYS A 217 -9.31 12.18 19.99
N PHE A 218 -8.78 10.97 19.93
CA PHE A 218 -9.53 9.78 20.32
C PHE A 218 -9.80 9.74 21.84
N LEU A 219 -8.84 10.14 22.67
CA LEU A 219 -9.04 10.28 24.12
C LEU A 219 -10.10 11.32 24.46
N GLU A 220 -10.14 12.44 23.75
CA GLU A 220 -11.20 13.46 23.89
C GLU A 220 -12.57 12.89 23.52
N PHE A 221 -12.67 12.21 22.37
CA PHE A 221 -13.88 11.51 21.96
C PHE A 221 -14.39 10.55 23.04
N LEU A 222 -13.51 9.76 23.66
CA LEU A 222 -13.87 8.82 24.72
C LEU A 222 -14.40 9.50 26.00
N LYS A 223 -14.01 10.75 26.27
CA LYS A 223 -14.53 11.51 27.43
C LYS A 223 -15.98 11.93 27.23
N VAL A 224 -16.39 12.22 25.99
CA VAL A 224 -17.74 12.69 25.63
C VAL A 224 -18.75 11.52 25.57
N GLN A 225 -18.29 10.28 25.44
CA GLN A 225 -19.13 9.08 25.42
C GLN A 225 -19.49 8.53 26.82
N LYS A 226 -18.97 9.15 27.90
CA LYS A 226 -19.28 8.82 29.29
C LYS A 226 -20.36 9.75 29.83
#